data_AF-A0A857DH73-F1
#
_entry.id   AF-A0A857DH73-F1
#
_cell.length_a   1.000
_cell.length_b   1.000
_cell.length_c   1.000
_cell.angle_alpha   90.00
_cell.angle_beta   90.00
_cell.angle_gamma   90.00
#
_symmetry.space_group_name_H-M   'P 1'
#
loop_
_entity.id
_entity.type
_entity.pdbx_description
1 polymer ?
#
loop_
_entity_poly.entity_id
_entity_poly.type
_entity_poly.pdbx_seq_one_letter_code
_entity_poly.pdbx_strand_id
1 'polypeptide(L)'
;MKRSIVILLVGLFLLAGVLAKEANASWAALSTEEIIEKSDVVLIGEIIGPDREEKISTKGLPDSWATHWKVKVYYYLKGNQKAEVFTVTTPGAKNKSPQSSIDYRLDQFGKTVLIFLQNREGIFEPLSPQGIVVLKVNYYSPKQGEQINGQTVLNEFTIVNPQINDRSILEKYISDNQTILIPEHGMSDSYSNSGNSNKLKIITIVILIIALISTGSWFIVKQFQKG
;
A
#
# COMPACT_ATOMS: atom_id res chain seq x y z
N MET A 1 56.43 14.85 -8.19
CA MET A 1 55.52 13.95 -8.95
C MET A 1 54.75 12.96 -8.08
N LYS A 2 55.37 12.14 -7.22
CA LYS A 2 54.66 11.10 -6.43
C LYS A 2 53.55 11.64 -5.50
N ARG A 3 53.73 12.81 -4.87
CA ARG A 3 52.74 13.40 -3.95
C ARG A 3 51.47 13.91 -4.64
N SER A 4 51.59 14.44 -5.86
CA SER A 4 50.46 14.97 -6.63
C SER A 4 49.54 13.86 -7.15
N ILE A 5 50.09 12.68 -7.46
CA ILE A 5 49.33 11.49 -7.90
C ILE A 5 48.51 10.91 -6.74
N VAL A 6 49.07 10.90 -5.52
CA VAL A 6 48.36 10.41 -4.32
C VAL A 6 47.17 11.31 -3.98
N ILE A 7 47.33 12.64 -4.06
CA ILE A 7 46.23 13.59 -3.81
C ILE A 7 45.11 13.42 -4.85
N LEU A 8 45.47 13.18 -6.12
CA LEU A 8 44.49 12.97 -7.18
C LEU A 8 43.71 11.66 -7.00
N LEU A 9 44.37 10.57 -6.58
CA LEU A 9 43.73 9.30 -6.28
C LEU A 9 42.81 9.38 -5.05
N VAL A 10 43.23 10.07 -3.99
CA VAL A 10 42.38 10.29 -2.80
C VAL A 10 41.18 11.17 -3.15
N GLY A 11 41.36 12.20 -3.97
CA GLY A 11 40.26 13.03 -4.49
C GLY A 11 39.27 12.22 -5.33
N LEU A 12 39.75 11.33 -6.19
CA LEU A 12 38.90 10.45 -7.01
C LEU A 12 38.12 9.43 -6.16
N PHE A 13 38.76 8.88 -5.11
CA PHE A 13 38.13 7.95 -4.19
C PHE A 13 37.04 8.62 -3.33
N LEU A 14 37.27 9.88 -2.92
CA LEU A 14 36.27 10.67 -2.20
C LEU A 14 35.10 11.10 -3.10
N LEU A 15 35.34 11.38 -4.39
CA LEU A 15 34.27 11.66 -5.37
C LEU A 15 33.45 10.42 -5.71
N ALA A 16 34.05 9.23 -5.76
CA ALA A 16 33.33 7.97 -5.98
C ALA A 16 32.39 7.63 -4.81
N GLY A 17 32.76 7.98 -3.57
CA GLY A 17 31.92 7.79 -2.38
C GLY A 17 30.69 8.70 -2.31
N VAL A 18 30.70 9.85 -2.99
CA VAL A 18 29.57 10.80 -3.03
C VAL A 18 28.52 10.40 -4.08
N LEU A 19 28.91 9.61 -5.08
CA LEU A 19 27.99 9.14 -6.15
C LEU A 19 27.23 7.86 -5.77
N ALA A 20 27.67 7.11 -4.76
CA ALA A 20 26.96 5.94 -4.26
C ALA A 20 25.91 6.33 -3.20
N LYS A 21 24.94 7.17 -3.59
CA LYS A 21 23.74 7.43 -2.79
C LYS A 21 22.53 6.70 -3.37
N GLU A 22 22.72 5.47 -3.79
CA GLU A 22 21.60 4.52 -3.90
C GLU A 22 21.32 4.02 -2.49
N ALA A 23 20.53 4.81 -1.75
CA ALA A 23 19.86 4.32 -0.57
C ALA A 23 18.91 3.21 -1.04
N ASN A 24 19.42 1.98 -1.10
CA ASN A 24 18.64 0.81 -1.43
C ASN A 24 17.51 0.71 -0.40
N ALA A 25 16.28 0.97 -0.88
CA ALA A 25 15.08 0.68 -0.13
C ALA A 25 15.13 -0.81 0.28
N SER A 26 15.10 -1.10 1.58
CA SER A 26 15.22 -2.48 2.08
C SER A 26 13.85 -3.15 2.03
N TRP A 27 13.38 -3.40 0.81
CA TRP A 27 12.25 -4.29 0.58
C TRP A 27 12.74 -5.72 0.52
N ALA A 28 11.98 -6.64 1.11
CA ALA A 28 12.21 -8.07 0.87
C ALA A 28 12.06 -8.34 -0.63
N ALA A 29 13.06 -8.99 -1.22
CA ALA A 29 12.95 -9.46 -2.59
C ALA A 29 11.98 -10.65 -2.60
N LEU A 30 10.85 -10.50 -3.28
CA LEU A 30 9.84 -11.54 -3.43
C LEU A 30 9.84 -12.00 -4.89
N SER A 31 9.65 -13.30 -5.12
CA SER A 31 9.43 -13.79 -6.48
C SER A 31 8.07 -13.33 -7.01
N THR A 32 7.91 -13.36 -8.33
CA THR A 32 6.63 -13.04 -8.97
C THR A 32 5.50 -13.96 -8.50
N GLU A 33 5.79 -15.25 -8.35
CA GLU A 33 4.87 -16.26 -7.82
C GLU A 33 4.47 -15.96 -6.38
N GLU A 34 5.43 -15.60 -5.52
CA GLU A 34 5.15 -15.25 -4.13
C GLU A 34 4.25 -14.02 -4.03
N ILE A 35 4.46 -13.02 -4.89
CA ILE A 35 3.62 -11.82 -4.95
C ILE A 35 2.18 -12.19 -5.36
N ILE A 36 2.02 -13.02 -6.40
CA ILE A 36 0.71 -13.49 -6.85
C ILE A 36 -0.01 -14.27 -5.73
N GLU A 37 0.71 -15.16 -5.06
CA GLU A 37 0.17 -16.02 -4.01
C GLU A 37 -0.31 -15.19 -2.81
N LYS A 38 0.55 -14.33 -2.27
CA LYS A 38 0.31 -13.55 -1.05
C LYS A 38 -0.67 -12.37 -1.24
N SER A 39 -1.02 -12.03 -2.47
CA SER A 39 -1.97 -10.94 -2.74
C SER A 39 -3.41 -11.36 -2.46
N ASP A 40 -4.19 -10.55 -1.78
CA ASP A 40 -5.63 -10.76 -1.62
C ASP A 40 -6.42 -10.19 -2.81
N VAL A 41 -5.91 -9.11 -3.41
CA VAL A 41 -6.52 -8.42 -4.55
C VAL A 41 -5.47 -8.18 -5.61
N VAL A 42 -5.83 -8.43 -6.86
CA VAL A 42 -4.99 -8.11 -8.02
C VAL A 42 -5.85 -7.34 -9.00
N LEU A 43 -5.41 -6.16 -9.42
CA LEU A 43 -6.18 -5.28 -10.30
C LEU A 43 -5.31 -4.63 -11.36
N ILE A 44 -5.92 -4.33 -12.50
CA ILE A 44 -5.37 -3.48 -13.55
C ILE A 44 -6.12 -2.15 -13.48
N GLY A 45 -5.40 -1.03 -13.42
CA GLY A 45 -6.02 0.28 -13.28
C GLY A 45 -5.14 1.46 -13.67
N GLU A 46 -5.77 2.62 -13.70
CA GLU A 46 -5.15 3.93 -13.90
C GLU A 46 -5.04 4.68 -12.56
N ILE A 47 -3.83 5.08 -12.21
CA ILE A 47 -3.59 5.91 -11.02
C ILE A 47 -4.12 7.31 -11.31
N ILE A 48 -5.16 7.72 -10.58
CA ILE A 48 -5.75 9.07 -10.68
C ILE A 48 -4.89 10.07 -9.90
N GLY A 49 -4.48 9.68 -8.68
CA GLY A 49 -3.69 10.53 -7.80
C GLY A 49 -3.97 10.27 -6.32
N PRO A 50 -3.30 11.03 -5.43
CA PRO A 50 -3.52 10.92 -4.00
C PRO A 50 -4.92 11.46 -3.62
N ASP A 51 -5.60 10.76 -2.73
CA ASP A 51 -6.86 11.18 -2.09
C ASP A 51 -6.59 11.90 -0.78
N ARG A 52 -5.81 11.27 0.10
CA ARG A 52 -5.45 11.80 1.42
C ARG A 52 -4.11 11.24 1.91
N GLU A 53 -3.50 11.96 2.84
CA GLU A 53 -2.36 11.51 3.62
C GLU A 53 -2.78 11.37 5.08
N GLU A 54 -2.35 10.32 5.76
CA GLU A 54 -2.62 10.14 7.17
C GLU A 54 -1.37 9.75 7.94
N LYS A 55 -1.32 10.17 9.20
CA LYS A 55 -0.25 9.81 10.11
C LYS A 55 -0.67 8.59 10.90
N ILE A 56 0.07 7.50 10.75
CA ILE A 56 -0.15 6.24 11.43
C ILE A 56 0.74 6.22 12.67
N SER A 57 0.10 6.23 13.84
CA SER A 57 0.77 6.10 15.13
C SER A 57 0.61 4.68 15.64
N THR A 58 1.65 3.87 15.45
CA THR A 58 1.68 2.49 15.97
C THR A 58 2.40 2.47 17.31
N LYS A 59 1.77 1.88 18.34
CA LYS A 59 2.35 1.84 19.69
C LYS A 59 3.71 1.14 19.67
N GLY A 60 4.75 1.85 20.11
CA GLY A 60 6.11 1.32 20.18
C GLY A 60 6.93 1.45 18.89
N LEU A 61 6.37 2.08 17.85
CA LEU A 61 7.09 2.44 16.62
C LEU A 61 7.06 3.96 16.42
N PRO A 62 8.05 4.52 15.70
CA PRO A 62 7.96 5.90 15.23
C PRO A 62 6.70 6.08 14.40
N ASP A 63 6.08 7.25 14.53
CA ASP A 63 4.98 7.61 13.64
C ASP A 63 5.44 7.54 12.18
N SER A 64 4.59 6.97 11.32
CA SER A 64 4.82 6.95 9.88
C SER A 64 3.70 7.70 9.16
N TRP A 65 3.99 8.20 7.97
CA TRP A 65 2.95 8.69 7.06
C TRP A 65 2.53 7.60 6.09
N ALA A 66 1.27 7.64 5.68
CA ALA A 66 0.75 6.84 4.59
C ALA A 66 -0.03 7.73 3.61
N THR A 67 0.04 7.40 2.34
CA THR A 67 -0.72 8.06 1.28
C THR A 67 -1.76 7.10 0.73
N HIS A 68 -3.02 7.54 0.70
CA HIS A 68 -4.14 6.87 0.07
C HIS A 68 -4.26 7.37 -1.37
N TRP A 69 -4.26 6.46 -2.33
CA TRP A 69 -4.30 6.74 -3.77
C TRP A 69 -5.60 6.24 -4.37
N LYS A 70 -6.20 7.04 -5.23
CA LYS A 70 -7.33 6.62 -6.07
C LYS A 70 -6.80 5.97 -7.34
N VAL A 71 -7.26 4.75 -7.59
CA VAL A 71 -6.99 4.00 -8.82
C VAL A 71 -8.32 3.73 -9.51
N LYS A 72 -8.49 4.21 -10.74
CA LYS A 72 -9.61 3.82 -11.60
C LYS A 72 -9.34 2.41 -12.10
N VAL A 73 -10.20 1.46 -11.75
CA VAL A 73 -10.01 0.06 -12.10
C VAL A 73 -10.53 -0.21 -13.50
N TYR A 74 -9.76 -0.97 -14.28
CA TYR A 74 -10.17 -1.55 -15.55
C TYR A 74 -10.68 -2.98 -15.34
N TYR A 75 -9.89 -3.80 -14.62
CA TYR A 75 -10.22 -5.19 -14.31
C TYR A 75 -9.71 -5.59 -12.92
N TYR A 76 -10.46 -6.46 -12.24
CA TYR A 76 -9.97 -7.25 -11.13
C TYR A 76 -9.60 -8.65 -11.62
N LEU A 77 -8.38 -9.09 -11.35
CA LEU A 77 -7.86 -10.42 -11.67
C LEU A 77 -7.92 -11.37 -10.46
N LYS A 78 -7.98 -10.81 -9.24
CA LYS A 78 -8.16 -11.55 -8.00
C LYS A 78 -8.89 -10.66 -7.00
N GLY A 79 -9.67 -11.29 -6.12
CA GLY A 79 -10.53 -10.60 -5.15
C GLY A 79 -12.00 -10.59 -5.58
N ASN A 80 -12.86 -10.10 -4.69
CA ASN A 80 -14.30 -10.03 -4.88
C ASN A 80 -14.83 -8.59 -4.95
N GLN A 81 -13.92 -7.62 -5.02
CA GLN A 81 -14.22 -6.20 -5.14
C GLN A 81 -14.68 -5.88 -6.56
N LYS A 82 -15.49 -4.83 -6.66
CA LYS A 82 -16.12 -4.40 -7.92
C LYS A 82 -16.17 -2.89 -8.07
N ALA A 83 -15.42 -2.16 -7.26
CA ALA A 83 -15.47 -0.70 -7.31
C ALA A 83 -14.78 -0.16 -8.56
N GLU A 84 -15.38 0.85 -9.19
CA GLU A 84 -14.74 1.54 -10.31
C GLU A 84 -13.51 2.34 -9.84
N VAL A 85 -13.55 2.84 -8.61
CA VAL A 85 -12.43 3.53 -7.98
C VAL A 85 -12.03 2.79 -6.72
N PHE A 86 -10.79 2.32 -6.72
CA PHE A 86 -10.18 1.58 -5.64
C PHE A 86 -9.18 2.43 -4.87
N THR A 87 -9.13 2.27 -3.55
CA THR A 87 -8.15 2.98 -2.71
C THR A 87 -6.96 2.08 -2.41
N VAL A 88 -5.78 2.51 -2.83
CA VAL A 88 -4.50 1.83 -2.57
C VAL A 88 -3.67 2.67 -1.60
N THR A 89 -3.08 2.05 -0.59
CA THR A 89 -2.26 2.73 0.42
C THR A 89 -0.78 2.43 0.20
N THR A 90 0.07 3.46 0.23
CA THR A 90 1.54 3.30 0.23
C THR A 90 2.17 3.98 1.44
N PRO A 91 3.31 3.49 1.95
CA PRO A 91 4.07 4.16 2.98
C PRO A 91 4.68 5.47 2.46
N GLY A 92 4.78 6.46 3.35
CA GLY A 92 5.25 7.80 3.07
C GLY A 92 4.12 8.79 2.74
N ALA A 93 4.48 10.07 2.70
CA ALA A 93 3.61 11.16 2.27
C ALA A 93 4.25 11.88 1.08
N LYS A 94 3.45 12.25 0.08
CA LYS A 94 3.91 12.98 -1.11
C LYS A 94 4.54 14.32 -0.75
N ASN A 95 4.02 14.99 0.29
CA ASN A 95 4.45 16.32 0.71
C ASN A 95 5.37 16.32 1.94
N LYS A 96 5.95 15.17 2.31
CA LYS A 96 6.89 15.05 3.44
C LYS A 96 8.20 14.44 2.96
N SER A 97 9.29 14.78 3.63
CA SER A 97 10.57 14.11 3.39
C SER A 97 10.41 12.62 3.71
N PRO A 98 11.01 11.71 2.92
CA PRO A 98 11.03 10.28 3.24
C PRO A 98 11.52 10.07 4.67
N GLN A 99 10.73 9.38 5.47
CA GLN A 99 11.02 9.07 6.87
C GLN A 99 11.63 7.68 7.02
N SER A 100 11.39 6.80 6.05
CA SER A 100 11.92 5.44 6.03
C SER A 100 12.44 5.05 4.65
N SER A 101 13.33 4.06 4.62
CA SER A 101 13.81 3.43 3.38
C SER A 101 12.72 2.67 2.64
N ILE A 102 11.57 2.40 3.27
CA ILE A 102 10.42 1.79 2.63
C ILE A 102 9.46 2.80 1.99
N ASP A 103 9.65 4.11 2.17
CA ASP A 103 8.70 5.08 1.63
C ASP A 103 8.77 5.13 0.10
N TYR A 104 7.61 5.08 -0.57
CA TYR A 104 7.52 5.23 -2.03
C TYR A 104 6.17 5.81 -2.44
N ARG A 105 6.10 6.34 -3.66
CA ARG A 105 4.86 6.89 -4.22
C ARG A 105 4.35 6.04 -5.36
N LEU A 106 3.05 5.78 -5.37
CA LEU A 106 2.42 4.98 -6.43
C LEU A 106 2.55 5.65 -7.81
N ASP A 107 2.47 6.99 -7.87
CA ASP A 107 2.57 7.75 -9.12
C ASP A 107 3.99 7.80 -9.74
N GLN A 108 5.01 7.23 -9.08
CA GLN A 108 6.37 7.10 -9.64
C GLN A 108 6.49 5.96 -10.67
N PHE A 109 5.58 4.99 -10.65
CA PHE A 109 5.61 3.81 -11.54
C PHE A 109 4.93 4.07 -12.88
N GLY A 110 4.35 5.26 -13.09
CA GLY A 110 3.60 5.60 -14.29
C GLY A 110 2.10 5.62 -14.06
N LYS A 111 1.34 5.69 -15.16
CA LYS A 111 -0.09 5.98 -15.11
C LYS A 111 -0.97 4.72 -15.04
N THR A 112 -0.64 3.70 -15.85
CA THR A 112 -1.41 2.45 -15.93
C THR A 112 -0.60 1.31 -15.35
N VAL A 113 -1.20 0.57 -14.43
CA VAL A 113 -0.48 -0.43 -13.62
C VAL A 113 -1.33 -1.68 -13.38
N LEU A 114 -0.65 -2.82 -13.29
CA LEU A 114 -1.13 -4.02 -12.62
C LEU A 114 -0.59 -3.99 -11.19
N ILE A 115 -1.49 -4.07 -10.20
CA ILE A 115 -1.14 -3.94 -8.78
C ILE A 115 -1.54 -5.19 -8.02
N PHE A 116 -0.59 -5.69 -7.23
CA PHE A 116 -0.72 -6.83 -6.33
C PHE A 116 -0.84 -6.34 -4.90
N LEU A 117 -2.01 -6.53 -4.28
CA LEU A 117 -2.37 -5.91 -3.00
C LEU A 117 -2.65 -6.98 -1.94
N GLN A 118 -2.14 -6.75 -0.74
CA GLN A 118 -2.57 -7.45 0.48
C GLN A 118 -3.59 -6.60 1.23
N ASN A 119 -4.53 -7.25 1.91
CA ASN A 119 -5.52 -6.62 2.78
C ASN A 119 -5.08 -6.75 4.23
N ARG A 120 -4.74 -5.62 4.86
CA ARG A 120 -4.46 -5.56 6.30
C ARG A 120 -5.54 -4.74 6.98
N GLU A 121 -6.49 -5.44 7.60
CA GLU A 121 -7.58 -4.82 8.37
C GLU A 121 -8.43 -3.81 7.56
N GLY A 122 -8.62 -4.08 6.27
CA GLY A 122 -9.37 -3.20 5.35
C GLY A 122 -8.51 -2.17 4.62
N ILE A 123 -7.20 -2.14 4.89
CA ILE A 123 -6.23 -1.32 4.17
C ILE A 123 -5.59 -2.19 3.08
N PHE A 124 -5.74 -1.77 1.83
CA PHE A 124 -5.12 -2.44 0.70
C PHE A 124 -3.79 -1.77 0.35
N GLU A 125 -2.70 -2.51 0.52
CA GLU A 125 -1.35 -2.02 0.26
C GLU A 125 -0.59 -2.99 -0.65
N PRO A 126 0.29 -2.51 -1.55
CA PRO A 126 1.18 -3.40 -2.26
C PRO A 126 2.17 -4.06 -1.29
N LEU A 127 2.44 -5.35 -1.48
CA LEU A 127 3.41 -6.10 -0.65
C LEU A 127 4.80 -5.44 -0.65
N SER A 128 5.19 -4.91 -1.80
CA SER A 128 6.39 -4.10 -2.03
C SER A 128 6.21 -3.32 -3.34
N PRO A 129 7.13 -2.39 -3.68
CA PRO A 129 7.22 -1.78 -5.00
C PRO A 129 7.24 -2.77 -6.17
N GLN A 130 7.76 -3.98 -5.96
CA GLN A 130 7.80 -5.03 -6.99
C GLN A 130 6.39 -5.55 -7.35
N GLY A 131 5.41 -5.38 -6.45
CA GLY A 131 4.01 -5.66 -6.70
C GLY A 131 3.30 -4.62 -7.59
N ILE A 132 4.02 -3.64 -8.13
CA ILE A 132 3.50 -2.63 -9.05
C ILE A 132 4.14 -2.83 -10.42
N VAL A 133 3.34 -3.27 -11.38
CA VAL A 133 3.78 -3.61 -12.72
C VAL A 133 3.28 -2.57 -13.72
N VAL A 134 4.21 -1.89 -14.38
CA VAL A 134 3.88 -0.86 -15.38
C VAL A 134 3.31 -1.48 -16.65
N LEU A 135 2.18 -0.95 -17.09
CA LEU A 135 1.49 -1.37 -18.29
C LEU A 135 1.43 -0.24 -19.32
N LYS A 136 1.45 -0.63 -20.60
CA LYS A 136 1.04 0.22 -21.71
C LYS A 136 -0.36 -0.19 -22.15
N VAL A 137 -1.24 0.79 -22.31
CA VAL A 137 -2.55 0.59 -22.93
C VAL A 137 -2.37 0.55 -24.44
N ASN A 138 -2.76 -0.56 -25.07
CA ASN A 138 -2.80 -0.66 -26.53
C ASN A 138 -4.14 -0.14 -27.05
N TYR A 139 -5.21 -0.68 -26.49
CA TYR A 139 -6.58 -0.32 -26.77
C TYR A 139 -7.43 -0.84 -25.60
N TYR A 140 -8.33 -0.02 -25.06
CA TYR A 140 -9.25 -0.45 -24.01
C TYR A 140 -10.65 0.04 -24.37
N SER A 141 -11.62 -0.87 -24.34
CA SER A 141 -13.03 -0.56 -24.50
C SER A 141 -13.77 -1.05 -23.27
N PRO A 142 -14.47 -0.18 -22.53
CA PRO A 142 -15.31 -0.61 -21.42
C PRO A 142 -16.35 -1.61 -21.92
N LYS A 143 -16.30 -2.84 -21.42
CA LYS A 143 -17.27 -3.89 -21.74
C LYS A 143 -18.11 -4.11 -20.50
N GLN A 144 -19.42 -3.89 -20.58
CA GLN A 144 -20.34 -4.20 -19.47
C GLN A 144 -21.04 -5.51 -19.77
N GLY A 145 -21.04 -6.44 -18.80
CA GLY A 145 -21.76 -7.70 -18.89
C GLY A 145 -21.16 -8.77 -19.81
N GLU A 146 -19.98 -8.52 -20.41
CA GLU A 146 -19.24 -9.54 -21.16
C GLU A 146 -18.34 -10.35 -20.23
N GLN A 147 -18.25 -11.67 -20.46
CA GLN A 147 -17.23 -12.49 -19.84
C GLN A 147 -15.88 -12.18 -20.49
N ILE A 148 -14.96 -11.60 -19.71
CA ILE A 148 -13.59 -11.28 -20.15
C ILE A 148 -12.67 -12.45 -19.84
N ASN A 149 -11.82 -12.81 -20.80
CA ASN A 149 -10.76 -13.79 -20.60
C ASN A 149 -9.38 -13.12 -20.57
N GLY A 150 -8.38 -13.85 -20.06
CA GLY A 150 -7.02 -13.37 -19.94
C GLY A 150 -6.39 -12.90 -21.24
N GLN A 151 -6.66 -13.58 -22.35
CA GLN A 151 -6.13 -13.21 -23.66
C GLN A 151 -6.63 -11.83 -24.12
N THR A 152 -7.88 -11.50 -23.81
CA THR A 152 -8.44 -10.17 -24.09
C THR A 152 -7.67 -9.10 -23.33
N VAL A 153 -7.41 -9.34 -22.03
CA VAL A 153 -6.61 -8.42 -21.19
C VAL A 153 -5.20 -8.23 -21.76
N LEU A 154 -4.53 -9.30 -22.20
CA LEU A 154 -3.19 -9.22 -22.80
C LEU A 154 -3.14 -8.51 -24.15
N ASN A 155 -4.26 -8.48 -24.89
CA ASN A 155 -4.35 -7.70 -26.12
C ASN A 155 -4.52 -6.20 -25.81
N GLU A 156 -5.28 -5.88 -24.75
CA GLU A 156 -5.59 -4.51 -24.33
C GLU A 156 -4.41 -3.85 -23.60
N PHE A 157 -3.63 -4.62 -22.84
CA PHE A 157 -2.54 -4.15 -22.00
C PHE A 157 -1.24 -4.92 -22.25
N THR A 158 -0.12 -4.21 -22.36
CA THR A 158 1.21 -4.81 -22.48
C THR A 158 2.07 -4.47 -21.27
N ILE A 159 2.73 -5.49 -20.71
CA ILE A 159 3.70 -5.31 -19.63
C ILE A 159 4.96 -4.64 -20.21
N VAL A 160 5.29 -3.46 -19.69
CA VAL A 160 6.45 -2.65 -20.13
C VAL A 160 7.42 -2.35 -19.00
N ASN A 161 7.23 -2.95 -17.82
CA ASN A 161 8.05 -2.68 -16.65
C ASN A 161 9.52 -3.12 -16.90
N PRO A 162 10.50 -2.20 -16.91
CA PRO A 162 11.90 -2.53 -17.16
C PRO A 162 12.54 -3.34 -16.02
N GLN A 163 11.91 -3.41 -14.83
CA GLN A 163 12.48 -4.06 -13.65
C GLN A 163 11.98 -5.50 -13.42
N ILE A 164 11.15 -6.05 -14.31
CA ILE A 164 10.59 -7.40 -14.15
C ILE A 164 11.40 -8.40 -15.01
N ASN A 165 12.06 -9.33 -14.35
CA ASN A 165 12.75 -10.44 -15.02
C ASN A 165 11.78 -11.55 -15.48
N ASP A 166 10.57 -11.60 -14.89
CA ASP A 166 9.64 -12.73 -14.97
C ASP A 166 8.35 -12.40 -15.74
N ARG A 167 8.46 -11.62 -16.83
CA ARG A 167 7.31 -11.18 -17.61
C ARG A 167 6.41 -12.35 -18.07
N SER A 168 7.02 -13.48 -18.44
CA SER A 168 6.30 -14.68 -18.91
C SER A 168 5.40 -15.29 -17.82
N ILE A 169 5.80 -15.22 -16.55
CA ILE A 169 5.00 -15.72 -15.42
C ILE A 169 3.76 -14.84 -15.22
N LEU A 170 3.91 -13.52 -15.32
CA LEU A 170 2.79 -12.59 -15.23
C LEU A 170 1.83 -12.74 -16.42
N GLU A 171 2.35 -12.85 -17.64
CA GLU A 171 1.51 -13.07 -18.83
C GLU A 171 0.74 -14.39 -18.73
N LYS A 172 1.40 -15.46 -18.25
CA LYS A 172 0.74 -16.74 -17.98
C LYS A 172 -0.34 -16.59 -16.91
N TYR A 173 -0.05 -15.93 -15.79
CA TYR A 173 -1.03 -15.68 -14.73
C TYR A 173 -2.27 -14.94 -15.26
N ILE A 174 -2.10 -13.92 -16.10
CA ILE A 174 -3.22 -13.19 -16.70
C ILE A 174 -3.98 -14.10 -17.68
N SER A 175 -3.27 -14.80 -18.56
CA SER A 175 -3.85 -15.68 -19.59
C SER A 175 -4.69 -16.80 -18.98
N ASP A 176 -4.19 -17.44 -17.92
CA ASP A 176 -4.82 -18.57 -17.26
C ASP A 176 -5.96 -18.14 -16.30
N ASN A 177 -6.18 -16.83 -16.13
CA ASN A 177 -7.16 -16.29 -15.20
C ASN A 177 -8.60 -16.46 -15.71
N GLN A 178 -9.42 -17.16 -14.92
CA GLN A 178 -10.83 -17.44 -15.24
C GLN A 178 -11.82 -16.53 -14.50
N THR A 179 -11.35 -15.72 -13.54
CA THR A 179 -12.19 -14.96 -12.60
C THR A 179 -12.07 -13.46 -12.78
N ILE A 180 -11.89 -13.01 -14.03
CA ILE A 180 -11.72 -11.59 -14.33
C ILE A 180 -13.06 -10.87 -14.13
N LEU A 181 -13.07 -9.89 -13.23
CA LEU A 181 -14.25 -9.07 -12.94
C LEU A 181 -14.08 -7.66 -13.53
N ILE A 182 -15.15 -7.14 -14.12
CA ILE A 182 -15.27 -5.74 -14.53
C ILE A 182 -15.89 -4.96 -13.37
N PRO A 183 -15.39 -3.76 -13.02
CA PRO A 183 -16.00 -2.93 -11.99
C PRO A 183 -17.43 -2.50 -12.35
N GLU A 184 -18.27 -2.38 -11.33
CA GLU A 184 -19.65 -1.92 -11.45
C GLU A 184 -19.70 -0.38 -11.33
N HIS A 185 -20.39 0.27 -12.28
CA HIS A 185 -20.53 1.73 -12.32
C HIS A 185 -21.32 2.22 -11.10
N GLY A 186 -20.73 3.13 -10.31
CA GLY A 186 -21.39 3.76 -9.16
C GLY A 186 -21.13 3.14 -7.79
N MET A 187 -20.37 2.05 -7.69
CA MET A 187 -19.80 1.60 -6.41
C MET A 187 -18.39 2.16 -6.23
N SER A 188 -18.25 3.16 -5.35
CA SER A 188 -16.98 3.50 -4.74
C SER A 188 -16.86 2.75 -3.41
N ASP A 189 -15.75 2.06 -3.18
CA ASP A 189 -15.47 1.37 -1.91
C ASP A 189 -15.43 2.39 -0.77
N SER A 190 -16.59 2.67 -0.19
CA SER A 190 -16.75 3.54 0.96
C SER A 190 -16.50 2.70 2.19
N TYR A 191 -15.24 2.36 2.45
CA TYR A 191 -14.88 1.82 3.75
C TYR A 191 -15.00 2.95 4.79
N SER A 192 -16.16 2.97 5.45
CA SER A 192 -16.37 3.66 6.72
C SER A 192 -15.28 3.18 7.67
N ASN A 193 -14.34 4.07 7.97
CA ASN A 193 -13.32 3.87 8.98
C ASN A 193 -14.02 3.54 10.30
N SER A 194 -14.12 2.25 10.65
CA SER A 194 -14.56 1.75 11.94
C SER A 194 -13.46 2.00 13.00
N GLY A 195 -12.86 3.18 12.97
CA GLY A 195 -11.98 3.69 14.00
C GLY A 195 -12.78 4.24 15.17
N ASN A 196 -13.63 3.43 15.82
CA ASN A 196 -14.30 3.86 17.05
C ASN A 196 -14.61 2.76 18.09
N SER A 197 -14.22 1.50 17.86
CA SER A 197 -14.41 0.45 18.86
C SER A 197 -13.43 0.57 20.05
N ASN A 198 -12.27 1.20 19.85
CA ASN A 198 -11.27 1.41 20.91
C ASN A 198 -11.59 2.64 21.79
N LYS A 199 -12.21 3.70 21.25
CA LYS A 199 -12.66 4.83 22.07
C LYS A 199 -13.84 4.46 22.98
N LEU A 200 -14.78 3.65 22.50
CA LEU A 200 -15.87 3.14 23.34
C LEU A 200 -15.34 2.22 24.46
N LYS A 201 -14.38 1.32 24.17
CA LYS A 201 -13.77 0.49 25.22
C LYS A 201 -13.02 1.31 26.28
N ILE A 202 -12.31 2.37 25.88
CA ILE A 202 -11.60 3.25 26.83
C ILE A 202 -12.59 4.04 27.68
N ILE A 203 -13.67 4.57 27.09
CA ILE A 203 -14.71 5.29 27.84
C ILE A 203 -15.39 4.37 28.85
N THR A 204 -15.71 3.12 28.49
CA THR A 204 -16.32 2.15 29.43
C THR A 204 -15.38 1.82 30.59
N ILE A 205 -14.07 1.67 30.32
CA ILE A 205 -13.07 1.41 31.38
C ILE A 205 -12.93 2.62 32.32
N VAL A 206 -12.92 3.84 31.80
CA VAL A 206 -12.85 5.06 32.63
C VAL A 206 -14.09 5.22 33.50
N ILE A 207 -15.29 4.96 32.97
CA ILE A 207 -16.53 4.97 33.76
C ILE A 207 -16.49 3.92 34.87
N LEU A 208 -15.95 2.72 34.59
CA LEU A 208 -15.83 1.65 35.59
C LEU A 208 -14.85 2.02 36.71
N ILE A 209 -13.73 2.67 36.39
CA ILE A 209 -12.74 3.14 37.37
C ILE A 209 -13.34 4.25 38.25
N ILE A 210 -14.08 5.20 37.66
CA ILE A 210 -14.77 6.26 38.43
C ILE A 210 -15.84 5.65 39.35
N ALA A 211 -16.59 4.65 38.88
CA ALA A 211 -17.56 3.94 39.71
C ALA A 211 -16.90 3.19 40.89
N LEU A 212 -15.74 2.56 40.67
CA LEU A 212 -14.98 1.88 41.72
C LEU A 212 -14.39 2.85 42.75
N ILE A 213 -13.91 4.03 42.32
CA ILE A 213 -13.40 5.06 43.25
C ILE A 213 -14.55 5.67 44.08
N SER A 214 -15.72 5.88 43.48
CA SER A 214 -16.88 6.45 44.18
C SER A 214 -17.46 5.50 45.24
N THR A 215 -17.47 4.18 44.99
CA THR A 215 -17.92 3.17 45.94
C THR A 215 -16.90 2.89 47.05
N GLY A 216 -15.60 2.92 46.73
CA GLY A 216 -14.52 2.83 47.73
C GLY A 216 -14.50 4.02 48.69
N SER A 217 -14.76 5.23 48.19
CA SER A 217 -14.80 6.46 49.00
C SER A 217 -15.98 6.46 49.98
N TRP A 218 -17.13 5.91 49.60
CA TRP A 218 -18.29 5.78 50.51
C TRP A 218 -18.03 4.78 51.65
N PHE A 219 -17.22 3.74 51.41
CA PHE A 219 -16.88 2.75 52.42
C PHE A 219 -15.91 3.29 53.48
N ILE A 220 -14.97 4.15 53.09
CA ILE A 220 -14.00 4.79 54.01
C ILE A 220 -14.70 5.81 54.91
N VAL A 221 -15.63 6.61 54.38
CA VAL A 221 -16.37 7.60 55.18
C VAL A 221 -17.26 6.92 56.24
N LYS A 222 -17.82 5.75 55.94
CA LYS A 222 -18.70 5.02 56.89
C LYS A 222 -17.94 4.38 58.05
N GLN A 223 -16.65 4.07 57.89
CA GLN A 223 -15.80 3.55 58.97
C GLN A 223 -15.36 4.65 59.96
N PHE A 224 -15.26 5.90 59.50
CA PHE A 224 -14.88 7.04 60.36
C PHE A 224 -16.04 7.63 61.18
N GLN A 225 -17.30 7.26 60.92
CA GLN A 225 -18.46 7.70 61.70
C GLN A 225 -18.88 6.74 62.81
N LYS A 226 -18.15 5.62 63.01
CA LYS A 226 -18.42 4.64 64.07
C LYS A 226 -17.31 4.52 65.13
N GLY A 227 -16.36 5.46 65.14
CA GLY A 227 -15.36 5.61 66.20
C GLY A 227 -15.81 6.64 67.24
#